data_AF-A0A924LLU8-F1
#
_entry.id   AF-A0A924LLU8-F1
#
_cell.length_a   1.000
_cell.length_b   1.000
_cell.length_c   1.000
_cell.angle_alpha   90.00
_cell.angle_beta   90.00
_cell.angle_gamma   90.00
#
_symmetry.space_group_name_H-M   'P 1'
#
loop_
_entity.id
_entity.type
_entity.pdbx_description
1 polymer ?
#
loop_
_entity_poly.entity_id
_entity_poly.type
_entity_poly.pdbx_seq_one_letter_code
_entity_poly.pdbx_strand_id
1 'polypeptide(L)' 'MPADPRTPFLVERMRGFGTTIFAEMSGLAVATGATNLGQGFPDTDGPQAVMDAAVEAIRGGR' A
#
# COMPACT_ATOMS: atom_id res chain seq x y z
N MET A 1 12.57 -22.52 2.05
CA MET A 1 11.99 -21.17 1.97
C MET A 1 13.02 -20.21 2.53
N PRO A 2 13.50 -19.20 1.78
CA PRO A 2 14.37 -18.18 2.36
C PRO A 2 13.66 -17.51 3.54
N ALA A 3 14.43 -17.08 4.55
CA ALA A 3 13.87 -16.39 5.70
C ALA A 3 13.19 -15.08 5.27
N ASP A 4 11.99 -14.79 5.78
CA ASP A 4 11.27 -13.55 5.50
C ASP A 4 12.08 -12.37 6.10
N PRO A 5 12.52 -11.39 5.29
CA PRO A 5 13.33 -10.26 5.75
C PRO A 5 12.61 -9.38 6.78
N ARG A 6 11.28 -9.52 6.94
CA ARG A 6 10.48 -8.77 7.93
C ARG A 6 10.55 -9.38 9.33
N THR A 7 10.92 -10.66 9.45
CA THR A 7 10.95 -11.41 10.72
C THR A 7 11.65 -10.69 11.89
N PRO A 8 12.82 -10.04 11.72
CA PRO A 8 13.48 -9.34 12.83
C PRO A 8 12.70 -8.12 13.36
N PHE A 9 11.75 -7.57 12.59
CA PHE A 9 10.97 -6.38 12.96
C PHE A 9 9.52 -6.68 13.36
N LEU A 10 9.09 -7.94 13.25
CA LEU A 10 7.72 -8.35 13.56
C LEU A 10 7.59 -8.88 15.00
N VAL A 11 6.57 -8.39 15.69
CA VAL A 11 6.09 -8.97 16.95
C VAL A 11 5.65 -10.42 16.71
N GLU A 12 5.77 -11.27 17.74
CA GLU A 12 5.60 -12.72 17.62
C GLU A 12 4.27 -13.13 16.96
N ARG A 13 3.16 -12.52 17.36
CA ARG A 13 1.82 -12.77 16.80
C ARG A 13 1.68 -12.44 15.31
N MET A 14 2.58 -11.64 14.74
CA MET A 14 2.52 -11.23 13.33
C MET A 14 3.39 -12.10 12.42
N ARG A 15 4.26 -12.97 12.95
CA ARG A 15 5.21 -13.77 12.15
C ARG A 15 4.54 -14.78 11.21
N GLY A 16 3.31 -15.19 11.50
CA GLY A 16 2.53 -16.09 10.64
C GLY A 16 1.82 -15.41 9.47
N PHE A 17 1.83 -14.06 9.40
CA PHE A 17 1.12 -13.31 8.36
C PHE A 17 2.08 -12.85 7.25
N GLY A 18 1.82 -13.36 6.03
CA GLY A 18 2.53 -13.01 4.81
C GLY A 18 1.97 -11.78 4.10
N THR A 19 2.43 -11.54 2.88
CA THR A 19 1.77 -10.65 1.94
C THR A 19 0.42 -11.25 1.54
N THR A 20 -0.59 -10.42 1.29
CA THR A 20 -1.89 -10.90 0.79
C THR A 20 -1.82 -11.11 -0.71
N ILE A 21 -2.67 -11.99 -1.25
CA ILE A 21 -2.80 -12.18 -2.71
C ILE A 21 -3.11 -10.88 -3.45
N PHE A 22 -3.86 -9.96 -2.84
CA PHE A 22 -4.14 -8.64 -3.41
C PHE A 22 -2.88 -7.78 -3.50
N ALA A 23 -2.05 -7.77 -2.46
CA ALA A 23 -0.80 -7.01 -2.47
C ALA A 23 0.21 -7.61 -3.47
N GLU A 24 0.27 -8.94 -3.60
CA GLU A 24 1.11 -9.59 -4.62
C GLU A 24 0.65 -9.25 -6.05
N MET A 25 -0.64 -9.37 -6.33
CA MET A 25 -1.20 -9.09 -7.66
C MET A 25 -1.13 -7.60 -8.03
N SER A 26 -1.40 -6.69 -7.08
CA SER A 26 -1.19 -5.25 -7.29
C SER A 26 0.27 -4.92 -7.60
N GLY A 27 1.22 -5.52 -6.87
CA GLY A 27 2.65 -5.33 -7.13
C GLY A 27 3.06 -5.84 -8.51
N LEU A 28 2.55 -7.01 -8.92
CA LEU A 28 2.81 -7.57 -10.24
C LEU A 28 2.23 -6.69 -11.36
N ALA A 29 1.02 -6.14 -11.18
CA ALA A 29 0.40 -5.24 -12.14
C ALA A 29 1.26 -3.98 -12.38
N VAL A 30 1.78 -3.37 -11.31
CA VAL A 30 2.71 -2.24 -11.39
C VAL A 30 4.00 -2.62 -12.12
N ALA A 31 4.61 -3.75 -11.76
CA ALA A 31 5.88 -4.19 -12.35
C ALA A 31 5.78 -4.53 -13.84
N THR A 32 4.59 -4.92 -14.31
CA THR A 32 4.34 -5.36 -15.69
C THR A 32 3.59 -4.34 -16.54
N GLY A 33 3.09 -3.26 -15.93
CA GLY A 33 2.20 -2.31 -16.59
C GLY A 33 0.83 -2.88 -16.92
N ALA A 34 0.42 -3.98 -16.28
CA ALA A 34 -0.90 -4.56 -16.47
C ALA A 34 -1.98 -3.71 -15.79
N THR A 35 -3.16 -3.65 -16.40
CA THR A 35 -4.33 -2.99 -15.80
C THR A 35 -4.78 -3.74 -14.55
N ASN A 36 -4.84 -3.05 -13.41
CA ASN A 36 -5.32 -3.63 -12.16
C ASN A 36 -6.83 -3.45 -12.02
N LEU A 37 -7.60 -4.50 -12.36
CA LEU A 37 -9.07 -4.49 -12.24
C LEU A 37 -9.58 -4.72 -10.80
N GLY A 38 -8.68 -5.05 -9.86
CA GLY A 38 -9.01 -5.31 -8.45
C GLY A 38 -8.88 -4.08 -7.56
N GLN A 39 -8.14 -3.05 -8.00
CA GLN A 39 -7.89 -1.85 -7.23
C GLN A 39 -8.70 -0.69 -7.83
N GLY A 40 -9.91 -0.50 -7.34
CA GLY A 40 -10.80 0.58 -7.78
C GLY A 40 -10.36 1.94 -7.26
N PHE A 41 -9.30 2.52 -7.82
CA PHE A 41 -9.00 3.94 -7.69
C PHE A 41 -9.27 4.61 -9.04
N PRO A 42 -9.90 5.79 -9.06
CA PRO A 42 -10.08 6.53 -10.30
C PRO A 42 -8.72 6.93 -10.89
N ASP A 43 -8.60 6.89 -12.22
CA ASP A 43 -7.42 7.36 -12.95
C ASP A 43 -7.22 8.89 -12.88
N THR A 44 -8.10 9.59 -12.17
CA THR A 44 -8.07 11.04 -11.98
C THR A 44 -7.73 11.39 -10.54
N ASP A 45 -7.08 12.53 -10.34
CA ASP A 45 -6.85 13.08 -9.01
C ASP A 45 -8.17 13.22 -8.24
N GLY A 46 -8.09 12.97 -6.92
CA GLY A 46 -9.20 13.18 -6.01
C GLY A 46 -9.55 14.66 -5.82
N PRO A 47 -10.63 14.97 -5.10
CA PRO A 47 -11.04 16.36 -4.88
C PRO A 47 -9.93 17.19 -4.24
N GLN A 48 -9.67 18.39 -4.78
CA GLN A 48 -8.61 19.29 -4.29
C GLN A 48 -8.71 19.55 -2.78
N ALA A 49 -9.93 19.68 -2.25
CA ALA A 49 -10.16 19.88 -0.82
C ALA A 49 -9.57 18.76 0.07
N VAL A 50 -9.53 17.52 -0.42
CA VAL A 50 -8.90 16.39 0.30
C VAL A 50 -7.38 16.55 0.32
N MET A 51 -6.80 16.96 -0.81
CA MET A 51 -5.36 17.21 -0.93
C MET A 51 -4.94 18.39 -0.03
N ASP A 52 -5.69 19.48 -0.03
CA ASP A 52 -5.43 20.65 0.80
C ASP A 52 -5.49 20.29 2.30
N ALA A 53 -6.50 19.51 2.71
CA ALA A 53 -6.62 19.04 4.09
C ALA A 53 -5.43 18.17 4.51
N ALA A 54 -4.94 17.29 3.63
CA ALA A 54 -3.76 16.46 3.90
C ALA A 54 -2.49 17.31 4.04
N VAL A 55 -2.29 18.30 3.15
CA VAL A 55 -1.15 19.23 3.21
C VAL A 55 -1.15 20.01 4.52
N GLU A 56 -2.29 20.56 4.93
CA GLU A 56 -2.40 21.30 6.19
C GLU A 56 -2.16 20.41 7.41
N ALA A 57 -2.63 19.15 7.40
CA ALA A 57 -2.35 18.20 8.47
C ALA A 57 -0.84 17.90 8.60
N ILE A 58 -0.17 17.64 7.48
CA ILE A 58 1.28 17.38 7.44
C ILE A 58 2.07 18.59 7.94
N ARG A 59 1.74 19.80 7.46
CA ARG A 59 2.40 21.05 7.89
C ARG A 59 2.14 21.37 9.35
N GLY A 60 0.93 21.08 9.83
CA GLY A 60 0.51 21.30 11.21
C GLY A 60 1.11 20.32 12.22
N GLY A 61 1.77 19.25 11.77
CA GLY A 61 2.46 18.30 12.65
C GLY A 61 1.54 17.49 13.58
N ARG A 62 0.30 17.22 13.16
CA ARG A 62 -0.62 16.31 13.87
C ARG A 62 -0.56 14.89 13.34
#